data_AF-A0A975CA41-F1
#
_entry.id   AF-A0A975CA41-F1
#
_cell.length_a   1.000
_cell.length_b   1.000
_cell.length_c   1.000
_cell.angle_alpha   90.00
_cell.angle_beta   90.00
_cell.angle_gamma   90.00
#
_symmetry.space_group_name_H-M   'P 1'
#
loop_
_entity.id
_entity.type
_entity.pdbx_description
1 polymer ?
#
loop_
_entity_poly.entity_id
_entity_poly.type
_entity_poly.pdbx_seq_one_letter_code
_entity_poly.pdbx_strand_id
1 'polypeptide(L)'
;MAELTMTEQDIVNAICMYAAKNYPVQPEDVEVELAYDEEVFSAEAVIQGETYSLTSFQMIQAIRLWIEEVVQEDPFAAGIRLLFDRNEGIIASIH
;
A
#
# COMPACT_ATOMS: atom_id res chain seq x y z
N MET A 1 -4.79 2.80 18.91
CA MET A 1 -3.58 1.95 18.86
C MET A 1 -2.38 2.78 19.27
N ALA A 2 -1.20 2.18 19.43
CA ALA A 2 0.03 2.97 19.34
C ALA A 2 0.19 3.47 17.89
N GLU A 3 0.75 4.66 17.71
CA GLU A 3 1.02 5.18 16.37
C GLU A 3 2.02 4.26 15.66
N LEU A 4 1.61 3.71 14.52
CA LEU A 4 2.41 2.79 13.71
C LEU A 4 2.79 3.49 12.41
N THR A 5 4.07 3.43 12.06
CA THR A 5 4.57 3.91 10.76
C THR A 5 4.92 2.71 9.88
N MET A 6 4.30 2.65 8.71
CA MET A 6 4.68 1.71 7.65
C MET A 6 5.75 2.34 6.77
N THR A 7 6.81 1.58 6.51
CA THR A 7 7.87 1.95 5.57
C THR A 7 7.38 1.82 4.13
N GLU A 8 8.16 2.34 3.19
CA GLU A 8 7.90 2.19 1.75
C GLU A 8 7.73 0.72 1.34
N GLN A 9 8.59 -0.16 1.85
CA GLN A 9 8.52 -1.59 1.57
C GLN A 9 7.26 -2.25 2.15
N ASP A 10 6.81 -1.81 3.32
CA ASP A 10 5.56 -2.32 3.91
C ASP A 10 4.35 -1.94 3.04
N ILE A 11 4.34 -0.73 2.48
CA ILE A 11 3.30 -0.28 1.55
C ILE A 11 3.34 -1.09 0.25
N VAL A 12 4.53 -1.32 -0.31
CA VAL A 12 4.72 -2.20 -1.48
C VAL A 12 4.15 -3.58 -1.20
N ASN A 13 4.51 -4.19 -0.08
CA ASN A 13 4.02 -5.52 0.30
C ASN A 13 2.49 -5.55 0.46
N ALA A 14 1.91 -4.52 1.08
CA ALA A 14 0.46 -4.39 1.19
C ALA A 14 -0.23 -4.32 -0.18
N ILE A 15 0.37 -3.60 -1.15
CA ILE A 15 -0.13 -3.52 -2.53
C ILE A 15 0.00 -4.87 -3.25
N CYS A 16 1.11 -5.59 -3.10
CA CYS A 16 1.26 -6.95 -3.64
C CYS A 16 0.17 -7.89 -3.11
N MET A 17 -0.11 -7.86 -1.80
CA MET A 17 -1.21 -8.62 -1.19
C MET A 17 -2.57 -8.22 -1.76
N TYR A 18 -2.82 -6.91 -1.90
CA TYR A 18 -4.05 -6.39 -2.48
C TYR A 18 -4.23 -6.82 -3.93
N ALA A 19 -3.18 -6.78 -4.75
CA ALA A 19 -3.21 -7.27 -6.12
C ALA A 19 -3.53 -8.77 -6.17
N ALA A 20 -2.84 -9.61 -5.38
CA ALA A 20 -3.09 -11.05 -5.30
C ALA A 20 -4.51 -11.41 -4.79
N LYS A 21 -5.17 -10.52 -4.04
CA LYS A 21 -6.59 -10.69 -3.65
C LYS A 21 -7.56 -10.45 -4.82
N ASN A 22 -7.18 -9.59 -5.76
CA ASN A 22 -8.03 -9.16 -6.89
C ASN A 22 -7.72 -9.92 -8.19
N TYR A 23 -6.52 -10.49 -8.32
CA TYR A 23 -6.04 -11.22 -9.49
C TYR A 23 -5.52 -12.61 -9.06
N PRO A 24 -5.65 -13.66 -9.91
CA PRO A 24 -5.20 -15.01 -9.58
C PRO A 24 -3.68 -15.15 -9.73
N VAL A 25 -2.92 -14.41 -8.93
CA VAL A 25 -1.45 -14.38 -8.89
C VAL A 25 -0.96 -14.46 -7.44
N GLN A 26 0.30 -14.84 -7.24
CA GLN A 26 0.90 -14.77 -5.90
C GLN A 26 1.47 -13.36 -5.67
N PRO A 27 1.53 -12.87 -4.41
CA PRO A 27 2.09 -11.55 -4.12
C PRO A 27 3.52 -11.35 -4.65
N GLU A 28 4.35 -12.39 -4.61
CA GLU A 28 5.73 -12.37 -5.14
C GLU A 28 5.83 -12.25 -6.67
N ASP A 29 4.73 -12.51 -7.39
CA ASP A 29 4.65 -12.34 -8.84
C ASP A 29 4.19 -10.93 -9.25
N VAL A 30 4.01 -10.02 -8.27
CA VAL A 30 3.56 -8.63 -8.48
C VAL A 30 4.73 -7.68 -8.24
N GLU A 31 5.10 -6.93 -9.27
CA GLU A 31 6.05 -5.82 -9.12
C GLU A 31 5.28 -4.53 -8.85
N VAL A 32 5.74 -3.73 -7.89
CA VAL A 32 5.08 -2.49 -7.49
C VAL A 32 6.08 -1.35 -7.50
N GLU A 33 5.71 -0.26 -8.15
CA GLU A 33 6.41 1.02 -8.07
C GLU A 33 5.48 2.06 -7.43
N LEU A 34 6.01 2.82 -6.46
CA LEU A 34 5.27 3.91 -5.86
C LEU A 34 5.67 5.24 -6.50
N ALA A 35 4.72 6.15 -6.61
CA ALA A 35 4.95 7.47 -7.17
C ALA A 35 4.31 8.56 -6.30
N TYR A 36 4.98 9.71 -6.28
CA TYR A 36 4.50 10.92 -5.64
C TYR A 36 4.79 12.11 -6.55
N ASP A 37 3.74 12.86 -6.89
CA ASP A 37 3.82 14.07 -7.73
C ASP A 37 2.90 15.16 -7.18
N GLU A 38 3.44 16.36 -6.92
CA GLU A 38 2.71 17.53 -6.42
C GLU A 38 1.55 17.22 -5.42
N GLU A 39 1.84 16.48 -4.34
CA GLU A 39 0.88 16.05 -3.30
C GLU A 39 -0.07 14.90 -3.66
N VAL A 40 0.11 14.28 -4.83
CA VAL A 40 -0.65 13.11 -5.28
C VAL A 40 0.20 11.85 -5.13
N PHE A 41 -0.31 10.89 -4.36
CA PHE A 41 0.29 9.56 -4.23
C PHE A 41 -0.37 8.59 -5.21
N SER A 42 0.44 7.77 -5.87
CA SER A 42 -0.05 6.67 -6.70
C SER A 42 0.90 5.48 -6.62
N ALA A 43 0.46 4.36 -7.17
CA ALA A 43 1.32 3.22 -7.40
C ALA A 43 1.01 2.60 -8.76
N GLU A 44 1.96 1.86 -9.31
CA GLU A 44 1.74 0.99 -10.45
C GLU A 44 2.07 -0.43 -10.02
N ALA A 45 1.18 -1.37 -10.36
CA ALA A 45 1.40 -2.80 -10.17
C ALA A 45 1.54 -3.46 -11.54
N VAL A 46 2.65 -4.15 -11.77
CA VAL A 46 2.86 -4.96 -12.98
C VAL A 46 2.55 -6.41 -12.64
N ILE A 47 1.58 -6.98 -13.34
CA ILE A 47 1.09 -8.34 -13.14
C ILE A 47 1.15 -9.05 -14.48
N GLN A 48 1.98 -10.08 -14.60
CA GLN A 48 2.15 -10.86 -15.83
C GLN A 48 2.45 -9.99 -17.08
N GLY A 49 3.15 -8.88 -16.89
CA GLY A 49 3.53 -7.93 -17.95
C GLY A 49 2.48 -6.86 -18.27
N GLU A 50 1.33 -6.86 -17.61
CA GLU A 50 0.32 -5.81 -17.71
C GLU A 50 0.45 -4.83 -16.53
N THR A 51 0.40 -3.52 -16.82
CA THR A 51 0.50 -2.47 -15.80
C THR A 51 -0.88 -1.97 -15.37
N TYR A 52 -1.09 -1.90 -14.06
CA TYR A 52 -2.30 -1.40 -13.43
C TYR A 52 -1.96 -0.22 -12.53
N SER A 53 -2.53 0.96 -12.82
CA SER A 53 -2.36 2.13 -11.97
C SER A 53 -3.32 2.10 -10.78
N LEU A 54 -2.80 2.41 -9.61
CA LEU A 54 -3.52 2.55 -8.35
C LEU A 54 -3.52 4.02 -7.90
N THR A 55 -4.70 4.49 -7.55
CA THR A 55 -4.90 5.80 -6.90
C THR A 55 -4.47 5.76 -5.43
N SER A 56 -4.28 6.93 -4.81
CA SER A 56 -4.02 7.02 -3.35
C SER A 56 -5.11 6.32 -2.53
N PHE A 57 -6.36 6.35 -3.00
CA PHE A 57 -7.47 5.63 -2.36
C PHE A 57 -7.24 4.11 -2.39
N GLN A 58 -6.83 3.55 -3.52
CA GLN A 58 -6.54 2.12 -3.64
C GLN A 58 -5.32 1.71 -2.81
N MET A 59 -4.30 2.57 -2.72
CA MET A 59 -3.17 2.35 -1.81
C MET A 59 -3.65 2.29 -0.35
N ILE A 60 -4.55 3.18 0.07
CA ILE A 60 -5.15 3.13 1.41
C ILE A 60 -5.96 1.84 1.60
N GLN A 61 -6.69 1.37 0.59
CA GLN A 61 -7.41 0.09 0.68
C GLN A 61 -6.46 -1.10 0.81
N ALA A 62 -5.31 -1.07 0.14
CA ALA A 62 -4.28 -2.08 0.30
C ALA A 62 -3.72 -2.11 1.73
N ILE A 63 -3.47 -0.95 2.32
CA ILE A 63 -3.04 -0.83 3.73
C ILE A 63 -4.14 -1.34 4.68
N ARG A 64 -5.41 -1.04 4.42
CA ARG A 64 -6.53 -1.57 5.21
C ARG A 64 -6.59 -3.09 5.18
N LEU A 65 -6.43 -3.68 4.00
CA LEU A 65 -6.35 -5.14 3.87
C LEU A 65 -5.18 -5.70 4.69
N TRP A 66 -4.02 -5.04 4.66
CA TRP A 66 -2.86 -5.45 5.45
C TRP A 66 -3.14 -5.37 6.97
N ILE A 67 -3.80 -4.31 7.46
CA ILE A 67 -4.20 -4.20 8.87
C ILE A 67 -5.14 -5.35 9.25
N GLU A 68 -6.13 -5.65 8.42
CA GLU A 68 -7.09 -6.72 8.67
C GLU A 68 -6.44 -8.11 8.68
N GLU A 69 -5.57 -8.40 7.72
CA GLU A 69 -5.03 -9.75 7.50
C GLU A 69 -3.76 -10.03 8.32
N VAL A 70 -2.89 -9.03 8.50
CA VAL A 70 -1.57 -9.19 9.14
C VAL A 70 -1.60 -8.74 10.60
N VAL A 71 -2.18 -7.57 10.89
CA VAL A 71 -2.28 -7.05 12.26
C VAL A 71 -3.48 -7.67 13.00
N GLN A 72 -4.50 -8.13 12.26
CA GLN A 72 -5.74 -8.69 12.79
C GLN A 72 -6.54 -7.69 13.65
N GLU A 73 -6.51 -6.43 13.24
CA GLU A 73 -7.28 -5.35 13.87
C GLU A 73 -8.36 -4.80 12.92
N ASP A 74 -9.32 -4.03 13.46
CA ASP A 74 -10.35 -3.38 12.65
C ASP A 74 -9.70 -2.29 11.77
N PRO A 75 -9.63 -2.48 10.44
CA PRO A 75 -8.97 -1.51 9.56
C PRO A 75 -9.68 -0.16 9.57
N PHE A 76 -10.98 -0.08 9.88
CA PHE A 76 -11.77 1.15 9.88
C PHE A 76 -11.71 1.92 11.20
N ALA A 77 -11.24 1.29 12.28
CA ALA A 77 -10.93 1.98 13.53
C ALA A 77 -9.65 2.83 13.42
N ALA A 78 -8.82 2.59 12.40
CA ALA A 78 -7.55 3.26 12.17
C ALA A 78 -7.65 4.45 11.19
N GLY A 79 -7.07 5.58 11.57
CA GLY A 79 -6.74 6.67 10.65
C GLY A 79 -5.49 6.32 9.84
N ILE A 80 -5.50 6.50 8.52
CA ILE A 80 -4.35 6.24 7.64
C ILE A 80 -4.01 7.51 6.87
N ARG A 81 -2.74 7.90 6.88
CA ARG A 81 -2.23 9.03 6.08
C ARG A 81 -0.94 8.64 5.36
N LEU A 82 -0.93 8.79 4.04
CA LEU A 82 0.28 8.72 3.22
C LEU A 82 1.07 10.02 3.36
N LEU A 83 2.39 9.89 3.48
CA LEU A 83 3.34 10.99 3.62
C LEU A 83 4.53 10.73 2.71
N PHE A 84 5.15 11.81 2.21
CA PHE A 84 6.42 11.73 1.50
C PHE A 84 7.54 12.23 2.42
N ASP A 85 8.54 11.39 2.64
CA ASP A 85 9.79 11.74 3.28
C ASP A 85 10.94 11.72 2.26
N ARG A 86 11.88 12.67 2.37
CA ARG A 86 12.98 12.81 1.40
C ARG A 86 14.01 11.68 1.47
N ASN A 87 14.12 11.00 2.60
CA ASN A 87 15.09 9.94 2.82
C ASN A 87 14.42 8.56 2.76
N GLU A 88 13.20 8.44 3.31
CA GLU A 88 12.48 7.17 3.41
C GLU A 88 11.51 6.92 2.25
N GLY A 89 11.27 7.92 1.40
CA GLY A 89 10.32 7.82 0.30
C GLY A 89 8.88 7.93 0.78
N ILE A 90 7.98 7.10 0.24
CA ILE A 90 6.57 7.13 0.63
C ILE A 90 6.36 6.27 1.88
N ILE A 91 5.79 6.86 2.93
CA ILE A 91 5.48 6.18 4.21
C ILE A 91 4.00 6.34 4.55
N ALA A 92 3.49 5.52 5.47
CA ALA A 92 2.13 5.66 5.99
C ALA A 92 2.11 5.76 7.52
N SER A 93 1.42 6.76 8.06
CA SER A 93 1.11 6.87 9.50
C SER A 93 -0.27 6.29 9.78
N ILE A 94 -0.34 5.41 10.78
CA ILE A 94 -1.54 4.74 11.27
C ILE A 94 -1.76 5.16 12.74
N HIS A 95 -2.94 5.70 13.06
CA HIS A 95 -3.28 6.21 14.40
C HIS A 95 -4.70 5.86 14.85
#